data_AF-A0A428XRU3-F1
#
_entry.id   AF-A0A428XRU3-F1
#
_cell.length_a   1.000
_cell.length_b   1.000
_cell.length_c   1.000
_cell.angle_alpha   90.00
_cell.angle_beta   90.00
_cell.angle_gamma   90.00
#
_symmetry.space_group_name_H-M   'P 1'
#
loop_
_entity.id
_entity.type
_entity.pdbx_description
1 polymer ?
#
loop_
_entity_poly.entity_id
_entity_poly.type
_entity_poly.pdbx_seq_one_letter_code
_entity_poly.pdbx_strand_id
1 'polypeptide(L)'
;MQKSVAGAYSRPARWPQRMHRGLDTLLRILAAEPAFAALAVVEVLAAGPRARACRRQLLDAYAVFFTAAPRRAGTPPVPDGVVDAVIAGVYGVIYDFVSTGRAAELPQRLGDLTYLVLVPYLGPAAAARVAAGEPG
;
A
#
# COMPACT_ATOMS: atom_id res chain seq x y z
N MET A 1 -25.95 -17.75 29.84
CA MET A 1 -24.53 -17.44 29.57
C MET A 1 -24.46 -16.66 28.26
N GLN A 2 -24.69 -15.35 28.33
CA GLN A 2 -24.89 -14.47 27.15
C GLN A 2 -24.02 -13.21 27.35
N LYS A 3 -22.71 -13.36 27.12
CA LYS A 3 -21.67 -12.31 27.07
C LYS A 3 -20.61 -12.89 26.12
N SER A 4 -20.23 -12.35 24.97
CA SER A 4 -20.23 -10.99 24.46
C SER A 4 -20.06 -11.08 22.94
N VAL A 5 -21.11 -10.80 22.16
CA VAL A 5 -21.00 -10.55 20.69
C VAL A 5 -20.78 -9.05 20.42
N ALA A 6 -20.85 -8.20 21.46
CA ALA A 6 -20.74 -6.75 21.35
C ALA A 6 -19.29 -6.20 21.39
N GLY A 7 -18.28 -7.05 21.63
CA GLY A 7 -16.87 -6.60 21.70
C GLY A 7 -16.13 -6.53 20.35
N ALA A 8 -16.73 -7.07 19.29
CA ALA A 8 -16.04 -7.24 18.00
C ALA A 8 -16.14 -6.03 17.05
N TYR A 9 -16.95 -5.01 17.37
CA TYR A 9 -17.35 -3.99 16.39
C TYR A 9 -16.66 -2.63 16.45
N SER A 10 -15.68 -2.41 17.32
CA SER A 10 -14.99 -1.11 17.34
C SER A 10 -13.61 -1.14 17.97
N ARG A 11 -12.76 -2.07 17.53
CA ARG A 11 -11.31 -1.83 17.56
C ARG A 11 -10.90 -1.23 16.22
N PRO A 12 -10.25 -0.06 16.21
CA PRO A 12 -9.57 0.41 15.01
C PRO A 12 -8.71 -0.72 14.44
N ALA A 13 -8.81 -0.97 13.14
CA ALA A 13 -8.02 -1.99 12.48
C ALA A 13 -6.54 -1.81 12.85
N ARG A 14 -5.84 -2.89 13.20
CA ARG A 14 -4.39 -2.82 13.47
C ARG A 14 -3.69 -2.31 12.21
N TRP A 15 -2.53 -1.69 12.37
CA TRP A 15 -1.79 -1.07 11.27
C TRP A 15 -1.67 -1.96 10.00
N PRO A 16 -1.39 -3.27 10.07
CA PRO A 16 -1.34 -4.13 8.88
C PRO A 16 -2.64 -4.16 8.08
N GLN A 17 -3.79 -4.29 8.76
CA GLN A 17 -5.10 -4.29 8.10
C GLN A 17 -5.45 -2.91 7.53
N ARG A 18 -4.98 -1.82 8.15
CA ARG A 18 -5.12 -0.48 7.58
C ARG A 18 -4.32 -0.32 6.30
N MET A 19 -3.09 -0.83 6.24
CA MET A 19 -2.28 -0.82 5.01
C MET A 19 -2.96 -1.63 3.90
N HIS A 20 -3.44 -2.84 4.20
CA HIS A 20 -4.15 -3.68 3.24
C HIS A 20 -5.42 -2.99 2.68
N ARG A 21 -6.28 -2.45 3.56
CA ARG A 21 -7.51 -1.75 3.13
C ARG A 21 -7.22 -0.45 2.37
N GLY A 22 -6.17 0.28 2.77
CA GLY A 22 -5.73 1.49 2.07
C GLY A 22 -5.27 1.18 0.65
N LEU A 23 -4.50 0.11 0.47
CA LEU A 23 -4.11 -0.38 -0.84
C LEU A 23 -5.33 -0.84 -1.66
N ASP A 24 -6.24 -1.64 -1.09
CA ASP A 24 -7.45 -2.10 -1.79
C ASP A 24 -8.27 -0.91 -2.30
N THR A 25 -8.47 0.10 -1.45
CA THR A 25 -9.20 1.32 -1.81
C THR A 25 -8.51 2.07 -2.95
N LEU A 26 -7.19 2.29 -2.85
CA LEU A 26 -6.41 2.97 -3.88
C LEU A 26 -6.50 2.22 -5.23
N LEU A 27 -6.27 0.91 -5.23
CA LEU A 27 -6.27 0.11 -6.45
C LEU A 27 -7.65 0.07 -7.10
N ARG A 28 -8.73 0.01 -6.31
CA ARG A 28 -10.11 0.07 -6.81
C ARG A 28 -10.46 1.41 -7.43
N ILE A 29 -10.02 2.53 -6.82
CA ILE A 29 -10.23 3.87 -7.38
C ILE A 29 -9.55 3.98 -8.74
N LEU A 30 -8.30 3.52 -8.85
CA LEU A 30 -7.55 3.55 -10.12
C LEU A 30 -8.16 2.60 -11.18
N ALA A 31 -8.71 1.47 -10.76
CA ALA A 31 -9.34 0.50 -11.64
C ALA A 31 -10.72 0.94 -12.14
N ALA A 32 -11.46 1.73 -11.35
CA ALA A 32 -12.80 2.20 -11.68
C ALA A 32 -12.79 3.16 -12.88
N GLU A 33 -11.75 4.00 -12.99
CA GLU A 33 -11.62 5.00 -14.05
C GLU A 33 -10.23 4.93 -14.72
N PRO A 34 -9.97 3.92 -15.59
CA PRO A 34 -8.65 3.70 -16.20
C PRO A 34 -8.10 4.90 -16.98
N ALA A 35 -8.98 5.64 -17.68
CA ALA A 35 -8.60 6.84 -18.41
C ALA A 35 -8.12 7.95 -17.45
N PHE A 36 -8.82 8.15 -16.34
CA PHE A 36 -8.43 9.11 -15.31
C PHE A 36 -7.15 8.68 -14.58
N ALA A 37 -6.99 7.38 -14.31
CA ALA A 37 -5.75 6.84 -13.74
C ALA A 37 -4.54 7.13 -14.63
N ALA A 38 -4.68 6.98 -15.96
CA ALA A 38 -3.62 7.32 -16.91
C ALA A 38 -3.24 8.80 -16.86
N LEU A 39 -4.21 9.72 -16.82
CA LEU A 39 -3.95 11.14 -16.63
C LEU A 39 -3.21 11.41 -15.31
N ALA A 40 -3.69 10.84 -14.20
CA ALA A 40 -3.14 11.08 -12.87
C ALA A 40 -1.74 10.49 -12.66
N VAL A 41 -1.44 9.33 -13.26
CA VAL A 41 -0.20 8.58 -13.02
C VAL A 41 0.85 8.80 -14.10
N VAL A 42 0.44 8.94 -15.37
CA VAL A 42 1.35 9.02 -16.52
C VAL A 42 1.60 10.46 -16.96
N GLU A 43 0.56 11.29 -17.07
CA GLU A 43 0.74 12.68 -17.53
C GLU A 43 1.46 13.56 -16.51
N VAL A 44 1.24 13.30 -15.21
CA VAL A 44 2.02 13.94 -14.13
C VAL A 44 3.52 13.63 -14.25
N LEU A 45 3.89 12.49 -14.86
CA LEU A 45 5.29 12.07 -15.06
C LEU A 45 5.92 12.53 -16.38
N ALA A 46 5.12 12.90 -17.38
CA ALA A 46 5.62 13.31 -18.70
C ALA A 46 6.24 14.73 -18.71
N ALA A 47 6.02 15.54 -17.66
CA ALA A 47 6.41 16.97 -17.60
C ALA A 47 7.90 17.25 -17.24
N GLY A 48 8.84 16.40 -17.66
CA GLY A 48 10.28 16.66 -17.51
C GLY A 48 10.81 16.66 -16.06
N PRO A 49 11.90 17.38 -15.73
CA PRO A 49 12.51 17.37 -14.39
C PRO A 49 11.56 17.70 -13.23
N ARG A 50 10.51 18.52 -13.48
CA ARG A 50 9.45 18.81 -12.50
C ARG A 50 8.62 17.59 -12.14
N ALA A 51 8.43 16.70 -13.10
CA ALA A 51 7.71 15.45 -12.93
C ALA A 51 8.43 14.48 -11.96
N ARG A 52 9.77 14.46 -12.01
CA ARG A 52 10.60 13.70 -11.05
C ARG A 52 10.52 14.26 -9.63
N ALA A 53 10.49 15.60 -9.49
CA ALA A 53 10.34 16.26 -8.19
C ALA A 53 8.93 16.04 -7.61
N CYS A 54 7.89 16.16 -8.43
CA CYS A 54 6.51 15.87 -8.05
C CYS A 54 6.36 14.40 -7.62
N ARG A 55 6.97 13.46 -8.37
CA ARG A 55 7.06 12.06 -7.98
C ARG A 55 7.72 11.90 -6.61
N ARG A 56 8.87 12.53 -6.37
CA ARG A 56 9.55 12.47 -5.06
C ARG A 56 8.63 12.94 -3.94
N GLN A 57 8.02 14.12 -4.09
CA GLN A 57 7.09 14.68 -3.10
C GLN A 57 5.87 13.78 -2.85
N LEU A 58 5.32 13.16 -3.90
CA LEU A 58 4.23 12.21 -3.79
C LEU A 58 4.66 10.97 -3.01
N LEU A 59 5.85 10.41 -3.29
CA LEU A 59 6.38 9.26 -2.56
C LEU A 59 6.67 9.60 -1.09
N ASP A 60 7.22 10.79 -0.82
CA ASP A 60 7.49 11.27 0.54
C ASP A 60 6.17 11.44 1.34
N ALA A 61 5.10 11.87 0.69
CA ALA A 61 3.78 11.96 1.31
C ALA A 61 3.24 10.58 1.74
N TYR A 62 3.61 9.49 1.06
CA TYR A 62 3.23 8.14 1.46
C TYR A 62 4.04 7.60 2.66
N ALA A 63 5.23 8.16 2.95
CA ALA A 63 6.05 7.73 4.08
C ALA A 63 5.33 7.92 5.43
N VAL A 64 4.40 8.88 5.52
CA VAL A 64 3.60 9.14 6.73
C VAL A 64 2.80 7.91 7.18
N PHE A 65 2.35 7.06 6.24
CA PHE A 65 1.58 5.85 6.57
C PHE A 65 2.41 4.80 7.34
N PHE A 66 3.73 4.86 7.21
CA PHE A 66 4.67 3.95 7.87
C PHE A 66 5.07 4.42 9.27
N THR A 67 4.81 5.68 9.63
CA THR A 67 5.11 6.21 10.99
C THR A 67 4.28 5.52 12.08
N ALA A 68 3.10 5.01 11.70
CA ALA A 68 2.21 4.24 12.58
C ALA A 68 2.56 2.74 12.65
N ALA A 69 3.65 2.30 12.00
CA ALA A 69 4.06 0.90 12.02
C ALA A 69 4.47 0.48 13.44
N PRO A 70 4.05 -0.71 13.91
CA PRO A 70 4.39 -1.17 15.24
C PRO A 70 5.89 -1.45 15.35
N ARG A 71 6.54 -0.89 16.37
CA ARG A 71 7.90 -1.30 16.76
C ARG A 71 7.81 -2.63 17.48
N ARG A 72 8.54 -3.63 17.00
CA ARG A 72 8.69 -4.91 17.69
C ARG A 72 9.86 -4.81 18.66
N ALA A 73 9.61 -5.20 19.91
CA ALA A 73 10.65 -5.24 20.93
C ALA A 73 11.75 -6.24 20.49
N GLY A 74 13.01 -5.83 20.59
CA GLY A 74 14.16 -6.68 20.24
C GLY A 74 14.48 -6.75 18.74
N THR A 75 13.78 -6.03 17.86
CA THR A 75 14.14 -5.91 16.44
C THR A 75 14.58 -4.50 16.09
N PRO A 76 15.64 -4.32 15.27
CA PRO A 76 16.00 -3.01 14.77
C PRO A 76 14.86 -2.41 13.93
N PRO A 77 14.73 -1.08 13.88
CA PRO A 77 13.75 -0.42 13.01
C PRO A 77 14.05 -0.72 11.55
N VAL A 78 13.00 -0.72 10.72
CA VAL A 78 13.16 -0.75 9.27
C VAL A 78 13.88 0.54 8.83
N PRO A 79 15.00 0.45 8.08
CA PRO A 79 15.70 1.63 7.59
C PRO A 79 14.83 2.47 6.64
N ASP A 80 14.96 3.79 6.69
CA ASP A 80 14.15 4.70 5.85
C ASP A 80 14.30 4.39 4.35
N GLY A 81 15.50 4.07 3.88
CA GLY A 81 15.73 3.67 2.49
C GLY A 81 14.99 2.40 2.06
N VAL A 82 14.62 1.52 3.00
CA VAL A 82 13.76 0.37 2.71
C VAL A 82 12.30 0.82 2.56
N VAL A 83 11.85 1.78 3.36
CA VAL A 83 10.51 2.38 3.22
C VAL A 83 10.37 3.06 1.87
N ASP A 84 11.37 3.83 1.46
CA ASP A 84 11.42 4.48 0.15
C ASP A 84 11.38 3.47 -0.99
N ALA A 85 12.14 2.38 -0.87
CA ALA A 85 12.17 1.31 -1.87
C ALA A 85 10.81 0.59 -1.99
N VAL A 86 10.14 0.32 -0.88
CA VAL A 86 8.78 -0.26 -0.85
C VAL A 86 7.78 0.66 -1.54
N ILE A 87 7.77 1.95 -1.17
CA ILE A 87 6.89 2.95 -1.76
C ILE A 87 7.15 3.07 -3.27
N ALA A 88 8.41 3.12 -3.68
CA ALA A 88 8.80 3.16 -5.09
C ALA A 88 8.37 1.88 -5.84
N GLY A 89 8.45 0.71 -5.21
CA GLY A 89 8.01 -0.57 -5.77
C GLY A 89 6.50 -0.64 -5.98
N VAL A 90 5.70 -0.24 -4.99
CA VAL A 90 4.24 -0.14 -5.11
C VAL A 90 3.85 0.80 -6.25
N TYR A 91 4.47 1.98 -6.28
CA TYR A 91 4.24 2.95 -7.34
C TYR A 91 4.62 2.41 -8.73
N GLY A 92 5.74 1.68 -8.83
CA GLY A 92 6.20 1.07 -10.09
C GLY A 92 5.20 0.08 -10.67
N VAL A 93 4.60 -0.78 -9.83
CA VAL A 93 3.55 -1.71 -10.27
C VAL A 93 2.30 -0.97 -10.74
N ILE A 94 1.88 0.06 -10.00
CA ILE A 94 0.73 0.89 -10.40
C ILE A 94 0.99 1.56 -11.76
N TYR A 95 2.16 2.17 -11.91
CA TYR A 95 2.56 2.83 -13.15
C TYR A 95 2.58 1.87 -14.34
N ASP A 96 3.16 0.68 -14.19
CA ASP A 96 3.21 -0.34 -15.25
C ASP A 96 1.81 -0.71 -15.74
N PHE A 97 0.90 -1.05 -14.83
CA PHE A 97 -0.47 -1.41 -15.17
C PHE A 97 -1.23 -0.25 -15.81
N VAL A 98 -1.09 0.96 -15.28
CA VAL A 98 -1.80 2.12 -15.84
C VAL A 98 -1.27 2.49 -17.23
N SER A 99 0.05 2.56 -17.40
CA SER A 99 0.69 2.93 -18.67
C SER A 99 0.48 1.90 -19.79
N THR A 100 0.20 0.64 -19.44
CA THR A 100 -0.12 -0.43 -20.40
C THR A 100 -1.63 -0.61 -20.62
N GLY A 101 -2.47 0.27 -20.06
CA GLY A 101 -3.94 0.20 -20.22
C GLY A 101 -4.60 -0.90 -19.39
N ARG A 102 -3.88 -1.48 -18.43
CA ARG A 102 -4.30 -2.60 -17.56
C ARG A 102 -4.76 -2.13 -16.18
N ALA A 103 -5.11 -0.86 -16.01
CA ALA A 103 -5.51 -0.30 -14.70
C ALA A 103 -6.68 -1.09 -14.06
N ALA A 104 -7.60 -1.62 -14.86
CA ALA A 104 -8.72 -2.44 -14.38
C ALA A 104 -8.27 -3.74 -13.67
N GLU A 105 -7.06 -4.23 -13.94
CA GLU A 105 -6.48 -5.44 -13.33
C GLU A 105 -5.76 -5.14 -12.00
N LEU A 106 -5.56 -3.87 -11.63
CA LEU A 106 -4.83 -3.48 -10.41
C LEU A 106 -5.30 -4.17 -9.13
N PRO A 107 -6.61 -4.37 -8.87
CA PRO A 107 -7.08 -5.05 -7.66
C PRO A 107 -6.54 -6.47 -7.51
N GLN A 108 -6.17 -7.13 -8.61
CA GLN A 108 -5.57 -8.47 -8.58
C GLN A 108 -4.16 -8.47 -7.97
N ARG A 109 -3.48 -7.31 -7.94
CA ARG A 109 -2.15 -7.15 -7.33
C ARG A 109 -2.19 -6.80 -5.85
N LEU A 110 -3.38 -6.69 -5.24
CA LEU A 110 -3.53 -6.32 -3.84
C LEU A 110 -2.72 -7.23 -2.89
N GLY A 111 -2.75 -8.54 -3.11
CA GLY A 111 -2.01 -9.51 -2.29
C GLY A 111 -0.51 -9.24 -2.32
N ASP A 112 0.07 -9.16 -3.52
CA ASP A 112 1.50 -8.91 -3.72
C ASP A 112 1.94 -7.59 -3.10
N LEU A 113 1.17 -6.52 -3.33
CA LEU A 113 1.49 -5.19 -2.82
C LEU A 113 1.34 -5.10 -1.30
N THR A 114 0.35 -5.79 -0.73
CA THR A 114 0.20 -5.92 0.73
C THR A 114 1.38 -6.68 1.32
N TYR A 115 1.78 -7.80 0.70
CA TYR A 115 2.92 -8.59 1.15
C TYR A 115 4.20 -7.75 1.13
N LEU A 116 4.51 -7.11 -0.01
CA LEU A 116 5.67 -6.25 -0.19
C LEU A 116 5.77 -5.17 0.91
N VAL A 117 4.66 -4.50 1.20
CA VAL A 117 4.58 -3.43 2.20
C VAL A 117 4.82 -3.94 3.62
N LEU A 118 4.33 -5.14 3.95
CA LEU A 118 4.32 -5.63 5.32
C LEU A 118 5.52 -6.49 5.68
N VAL A 119 6.19 -7.14 4.72
CA VAL A 119 7.33 -8.04 4.97
C VAL A 119 8.43 -7.39 5.82
N PRO A 120 8.88 -6.16 5.57
CA PRO A 120 9.95 -5.54 6.37
C PRO A 120 9.60 -5.40 7.85
N TYR A 121 8.31 -5.30 8.17
CA TYR A 121 7.80 -5.07 9.53
C TYR A 121 7.37 -6.36 10.21
N LEU A 122 6.71 -7.24 9.44
CA LEU A 122 6.01 -8.41 9.96
C LEU A 122 6.77 -9.71 9.78
N GLY A 123 7.73 -9.75 8.86
CA GLY A 123 8.32 -10.98 8.34
C GLY A 123 7.36 -11.73 7.39
N PRO A 124 7.88 -12.72 6.64
CA PRO A 124 7.16 -13.34 5.52
C PRO A 124 5.82 -13.97 5.91
N ALA A 125 5.79 -14.78 6.97
CA ALA A 125 4.61 -15.55 7.35
C ALA A 125 3.43 -14.66 7.79
N ALA A 126 3.70 -13.63 8.59
CA ALA A 126 2.65 -12.72 9.05
C ALA A 126 2.19 -11.77 7.95
N ALA A 127 3.07 -11.34 7.05
CA ALA A 127 2.71 -10.56 5.87
C ALA A 127 1.80 -11.36 4.92
N ALA A 128 2.10 -12.63 4.67
CA ALA A 128 1.32 -13.51 3.80
C ALA A 128 -0.13 -13.68 4.27
N ARG A 129 -0.37 -13.86 5.57
CA ARG A 129 -1.73 -13.96 6.13
C ARG A 129 -2.55 -12.70 5.89
N VAL A 130 -1.97 -11.53 6.13
CA VAL A 130 -2.66 -10.26 5.90
C VAL A 130 -2.89 -10.04 4.40
N ALA A 131 -1.94 -10.41 3.55
CA ALA A 131 -2.06 -10.32 2.09
C ALA A 131 -3.18 -11.21 1.53
N ALA A 132 -3.41 -12.38 2.13
CA ALA A 132 -4.51 -13.28 1.78
C ALA A 132 -5.89 -12.77 2.25
N GLY A 133 -5.95 -11.67 3.00
CA GLY A 133 -7.19 -11.15 3.57
C GLY A 133 -7.68 -11.93 4.79
N GLU A 134 -6.84 -12.79 5.38
CA GLU A 134 -7.20 -13.54 6.58
C GLU A 134 -7.29 -12.62 7.80
N PRO A 135 -8.35 -12.74 8.62
CA PRO A 135 -8.42 -12.01 9.89
C PRO A 135 -7.33 -12.53 10.84
N GLY A 136 -6.34 -11.69 11.12
CA GLY A 136 -5.27 -11.95 12.10
C GLY A 136 -5.54 -11.44 13.50
#